data_AF-A0A817MS20-F1
#
_entry.id   AF-A0A817MS20-F1
#
_cell.length_a   1.000
_cell.length_b   1.000
_cell.length_c   1.000
_cell.angle_alpha   90.00
_cell.angle_beta   90.00
_cell.angle_gamma   90.00
#
_symmetry.space_group_name_H-M   'P 1'
#
loop_
_entity.id
_entity.type
_entity.pdbx_description
1 polymer ?
#
loop_
_entity_poly.entity_id
_entity_poly.type
_entity_poly.pdbx_seq_one_letter_code
_entity_poly.pdbx_strand_id
1 'polypeptide(L)'
;MTDKTLLTTARKARFDDLPNFSGHPSEDVERFLRSVKNITKANDESENHEILEIIRGKLTQSAGLWFDNNEHNFKKWSDFEIAFRNRYFSTTMI
;
A
#
# COMPACT_ATOMS: atom_id res chain seq x y z
N MET A 1 -20.71 -14.04 -18.66
CA MET A 1 -20.68 -13.21 -17.43
C MET A 1 -19.62 -13.74 -16.47
N THR A 2 -18.37 -13.90 -16.92
CA THR A 2 -17.41 -14.82 -16.26
C THR A 2 -16.09 -14.14 -15.87
N ASP A 3 -15.82 -12.94 -16.39
CA ASP A 3 -14.55 -12.25 -16.18
C ASP A 3 -14.43 -11.49 -14.85
N LYS A 4 -15.53 -10.92 -14.34
CA LYS A 4 -15.48 -10.14 -13.09
C LYS A 4 -15.10 -10.99 -11.88
N THR A 5 -15.55 -12.25 -11.82
CA THR A 5 -15.36 -13.18 -10.69
C THR A 5 -13.93 -13.74 -10.61
N LEU A 6 -13.31 -14.00 -11.77
CA LEU A 6 -11.91 -14.42 -11.86
C LEU A 6 -10.96 -13.27 -11.50
N LEU A 7 -11.30 -12.04 -11.95
CA LEU A 7 -10.54 -10.84 -11.60
C LEU A 7 -10.57 -10.55 -10.09
N THR A 8 -11.73 -10.72 -9.44
CA THR A 8 -11.86 -10.55 -7.98
C THR A 8 -11.13 -11.64 -7.20
N THR A 9 -11.16 -12.89 -7.65
CA THR A 9 -10.47 -14.01 -6.98
C THR A 9 -8.95 -13.87 -7.11
N ALA A 10 -8.46 -13.51 -8.30
CA ALA A 10 -7.03 -13.28 -8.54
C ALA A 10 -6.50 -12.04 -7.80
N ARG A 11 -7.30 -10.96 -7.72
CA ARG A 11 -6.96 -9.78 -6.90
C ARG A 11 -6.90 -10.15 -5.42
N LYS A 12 -7.88 -10.91 -4.91
CA LYS A 12 -7.91 -11.36 -3.51
C LYS A 12 -6.72 -12.25 -3.13
N ALA A 13 -6.37 -13.24 -3.96
CA ALA A 13 -5.19 -14.07 -3.72
C ALA A 13 -3.89 -13.25 -3.72
N ARG A 14 -3.78 -12.26 -4.62
CA ARG A 14 -2.64 -11.35 -4.66
C ARG A 14 -2.59 -10.41 -3.45
N PHE A 15 -3.72 -10.11 -2.81
CA PHE A 15 -3.72 -9.38 -1.54
C PHE A 15 -3.15 -10.22 -0.41
N ASP A 16 -3.43 -11.51 -0.32
CA ASP A 16 -2.85 -12.36 0.71
C ASP A 16 -1.31 -12.41 0.61
N ASP A 17 -0.75 -12.31 -0.60
CA ASP A 17 0.69 -12.22 -0.85
C ASP A 17 1.34 -10.89 -0.43
N LEU A 18 0.58 -9.82 -0.17
CA LEU A 18 1.17 -8.56 0.29
C LEU A 18 1.69 -8.73 1.73
N PRO A 19 2.98 -8.48 2.03
CA PRO A 19 3.48 -8.51 3.39
C PRO A 19 2.79 -7.44 4.23
N ASN A 20 2.51 -7.76 5.49
CA ASN A 20 2.10 -6.75 6.46
C ASN A 20 3.27 -5.80 6.73
N PHE A 21 2.96 -4.55 7.06
CA PHE A 21 3.95 -3.54 7.42
C PHE A 21 3.56 -2.88 8.73
N SER A 22 4.43 -2.95 9.74
CA SER A 22 4.16 -2.41 11.09
C SER A 22 4.71 -1.00 11.32
N GLY A 23 5.66 -0.58 10.47
CA GLY A 23 6.43 0.65 10.64
C GLY A 23 7.74 0.45 11.41
N HIS A 24 8.19 -0.79 11.58
CA HIS A 24 9.43 -1.10 12.24
C HIS A 24 10.62 -0.73 11.33
N PRO A 25 11.71 -0.11 11.86
CA PRO A 25 12.83 0.37 11.04
C PRO A 25 13.56 -0.71 10.22
N SER A 26 13.42 -1.99 10.59
CA SER A 26 14.00 -3.11 9.84
C SER A 26 13.14 -3.58 8.67
N GLU A 27 11.91 -3.09 8.54
CA GLU A 27 11.02 -3.43 7.44
C GLU A 27 11.42 -2.66 6.18
N ASP A 28 11.45 -3.37 5.05
CA ASP A 28 11.84 -2.80 3.77
C ASP A 28 10.66 -2.06 3.12
N VAL A 29 10.69 -0.74 3.24
CA VAL A 29 9.70 0.19 2.70
C VAL A 29 9.58 0.08 1.18
N GLU A 30 10.71 -0.02 0.47
CA GLU A 30 10.70 -0.08 -0.99
C GLU A 30 10.13 -1.41 -1.47
N ARG A 31 10.47 -2.51 -0.80
CA ARG A 31 9.90 -3.81 -1.10
C ARG A 31 8.39 -3.83 -0.87
N PHE A 32 7.90 -3.19 0.20
CA PHE A 32 6.47 -3.06 0.46
C PHE A 32 5.77 -2.28 -0.66
N LEU A 33 6.25 -1.07 -0.97
CA LEU A 33 5.68 -0.22 -2.03
C LEU A 33 5.71 -0.89 -3.41
N ARG A 34 6.79 -1.60 -3.73
CA ARG A 34 6.90 -2.36 -4.98
C ARG A 34 5.90 -3.51 -5.04
N SER A 35 5.67 -4.20 -3.92
CA SER A 35 4.68 -5.26 -3.83
C SER A 35 3.28 -4.70 -4.05
N VAL A 36 2.96 -3.56 -3.43
CA VAL A 36 1.67 -2.87 -3.65
C VAL A 36 1.49 -2.53 -5.13
N LYS A 37 2.46 -1.84 -5.75
CA LYS A 37 2.41 -1.48 -7.18
C LYS A 37 2.20 -2.68 -8.10
N ASN A 38 2.88 -3.80 -7.83
CA ASN A 38 2.78 -5.01 -8.64
C ASN A 38 1.39 -5.66 -8.55
N ILE A 39 0.77 -5.63 -7.37
CA ILE A 39 -0.53 -6.25 -7.12
C ILE A 39 -1.66 -5.39 -7.65
N THR A 40 -1.64 -4.10 -7.33
CA THR A 40 -2.69 -3.16 -7.72
C THR A 40 -2.57 -2.73 -9.17
N LYS A 41 -1.44 -2.99 -9.84
CA LYS A 41 -1.11 -2.42 -11.15
C LYS A 41 -1.38 -0.91 -11.16
N ALA A 42 -0.92 -0.19 -10.12
CA ALA A 42 -1.12 1.24 -9.88
C ALA A 42 -0.46 2.16 -10.94
N ASN A 43 -0.71 1.89 -12.22
CA ASN A 43 -0.41 2.72 -13.38
C ASN A 43 -1.63 3.56 -13.78
N ASP A 44 -2.83 3.22 -13.30
CA ASP A 44 -4.08 3.91 -13.61
C ASP A 44 -4.57 4.65 -12.36
N GLU A 45 -4.55 5.99 -12.39
CA GLU A 45 -4.94 6.84 -11.24
C GLU A 45 -6.43 6.72 -10.86
N SER A 46 -7.20 5.94 -11.62
CA SER A 46 -8.66 5.76 -11.51
C SER A 46 -9.10 4.89 -10.32
N GLU A 47 -8.24 4.01 -9.80
CA GLU A 47 -8.59 3.03 -8.74
C GLU A 47 -8.01 3.41 -7.34
N ASN A 48 -7.73 4.69 -7.09
CA ASN A 48 -7.02 5.13 -5.87
C ASN A 48 -7.69 4.71 -4.56
N HIS A 49 -9.02 4.75 -4.46
CA HIS A 49 -9.74 4.36 -3.25
C HIS A 49 -9.53 2.88 -2.90
N GLU A 50 -9.66 1.99 -3.90
CA GLU A 50 -9.45 0.55 -3.72
C GLU A 50 -8.01 0.29 -3.24
N ILE A 51 -7.03 0.98 -3.87
CA ILE A 51 -5.61 0.90 -3.50
C ILE A 51 -5.37 1.30 -2.03
N LEU A 52 -6.00 2.37 -1.56
CA LEU A 52 -5.87 2.81 -0.17
C LEU A 52 -6.48 1.83 0.82
N GLU A 53 -7.64 1.24 0.52
CA GLU A 53 -8.27 0.21 1.35
C GLU A 53 -7.37 -1.03 1.48
N ILE A 54 -6.74 -1.43 0.38
CA ILE A 54 -5.79 -2.54 0.34
C ILE A 54 -4.59 -2.28 1.24
N ILE A 55 -3.99 -1.09 1.09
CA ILE A 55 -2.85 -0.67 1.89
C ILE A 55 -3.25 -0.68 3.37
N ARG A 56 -4.39 -0.08 3.69
CA ARG A 56 -4.88 -0.01 5.06
C ARG A 56 -5.01 -1.38 5.71
N GLY A 57 -5.52 -2.38 4.96
CA GLY A 57 -5.65 -3.77 5.43
C GLY A 57 -4.32 -4.47 5.74
N LYS A 58 -3.19 -3.92 5.28
CA LYS A 58 -1.85 -4.49 5.43
C LYS A 58 -0.93 -3.68 6.35
N LEU A 59 -1.31 -2.44 6.63
CA LEU A 59 -0.66 -1.63 7.64
C LEU A 59 -1.13 -2.03 9.04
N THR A 60 -0.17 -2.37 9.89
CA THR A 60 -0.41 -2.79 11.28
C THR A 60 0.27 -1.82 12.25
N GLN A 61 -0.09 -1.91 13.53
CA GLN A 61 0.56 -1.16 14.61
C GLN A 61 0.70 0.34 14.29
N SER A 62 1.94 0.87 14.39
CA SER A 62 2.24 2.29 14.20
C SER A 62 1.97 2.77 12.77
N ALA A 63 2.17 1.92 11.75
CA ALA A 63 1.91 2.26 10.36
C ALA A 63 0.42 2.36 10.07
N GLY A 64 -0.39 1.47 10.64
CA GLY A 64 -1.86 1.55 10.54
C GLY A 64 -2.40 2.84 11.15
N LEU A 65 -1.96 3.16 12.37
CA LEU A 65 -2.37 4.40 13.06
C LEU A 65 -1.93 5.66 12.31
N TRP A 66 -0.70 5.66 11.78
CA TRP A 66 -0.22 6.79 10.97
C TRP A 66 -1.07 6.96 9.70
N PHE A 67 -1.41 5.86 9.03
CA PHE A 67 -2.23 5.91 7.84
C PHE A 67 -3.62 6.48 8.13
N ASP A 68 -4.31 5.98 9.15
CA ASP A 68 -5.65 6.47 9.53
C ASP A 68 -5.66 7.98 9.78
N ASN A 69 -4.62 8.48 10.44
CA ASN A 69 -4.48 9.91 10.73
C ASN A 69 -4.17 10.77 9.49
N ASN A 70 -3.69 10.17 8.40
CA ASN A 70 -3.25 10.90 7.20
C ASN A 70 -4.03 10.52 5.94
N GLU A 71 -4.98 9.59 6.02
CA GLU A 71 -5.72 9.03 4.87
C GLU A 71 -6.36 10.11 4.00
N HIS A 72 -6.94 11.13 4.63
CA HIS A 72 -7.57 12.27 3.96
C HIS A 72 -6.61 13.09 3.07
N ASN A 73 -5.30 12.94 3.25
CA ASN A 73 -4.27 13.61 2.44
C ASN A 73 -3.90 12.82 1.18
N PHE A 74 -4.32 11.56 1.06
CA PHE A 74 -3.93 10.68 -0.04
C PHE A 74 -4.96 10.71 -1.16
N LYS A 75 -4.95 11.78 -1.98
CA LYS A 75 -5.89 11.90 -3.11
C LYS A 75 -5.49 11.01 -4.29
N LYS A 76 -4.21 10.64 -4.35
CA LYS A 76 -3.61 9.77 -5.36
C LYS A 76 -2.59 8.83 -4.71
N TRP A 77 -2.27 7.73 -5.41
CA TRP A 77 -1.25 6.78 -4.97
C TRP A 77 0.11 7.47 -4.74
N SER A 78 0.46 8.44 -5.60
CA SER A 78 1.70 9.22 -5.46
C SER A 78 1.78 9.99 -4.13
N ASP A 79 0.65 10.51 -3.64
CA ASP A 79 0.60 11.27 -2.38
C ASP A 79 0.93 10.33 -1.21
N PHE A 80 0.33 9.15 -1.20
CA PHE A 80 0.64 8.09 -0.24
C PHE A 80 2.10 7.63 -0.37
N GLU A 81 2.57 7.30 -1.58
CA GLU A 81 3.92 6.77 -1.81
C GLU A 81 4.99 7.73 -1.28
N ILE A 82 4.85 9.02 -1.57
CA ILE A 82 5.77 10.07 -1.09
C ILE A 82 5.71 10.18 0.44
N ALA A 83 4.51 10.28 1.01
CA ALA A 83 4.34 10.43 2.45
C ALA A 83 4.86 9.20 3.22
N PHE A 84 4.60 7.99 2.70
CA PHE A 84 5.01 6.73 3.28
C PHE A 84 6.54 6.57 3.24
N ARG A 85 7.18 6.91 2.11
CA ARG A 85 8.64 6.99 2.01
C ARG A 85 9.18 8.00 3.01
N ASN A 86 8.70 9.23 3.01
CA ASN A 86 9.22 10.26 3.94
C ASN A 86 9.09 9.85 5.41
N ARG A 87 8.08 9.05 5.75
CA ARG A 87 7.82 8.60 7.11
C ARG A 87 8.70 7.42 7.54
N TYR A 88 8.82 6.41 6.69
CA TYR A 88 9.40 5.11 7.05
C TYR A 88 10.70 4.78 6.34
N PHE A 89 10.97 5.44 5.21
CA PHE A 89 12.27 5.37 4.57
C PHE A 89 13.22 6.17 5.44
N SER A 90 13.91 5.49 6.35
CA SER A 90 15.05 6.06 7.03
C SER A 90 16.02 6.52 5.95
N THR A 91 16.15 7.84 5.78
CA THR A 91 17.38 8.43 5.27
C THR A 91 18.45 7.90 6.20
N THR A 92 19.15 6.86 5.75
CA THR A 92 20.38 6.43 6.36
C THR A 92 21.30 7.64 6.21
N MET A 93 21.30 8.52 7.22
CA MET A 93 22.38 9.46 7.40
C MET A 93 23.58 8.60 7.73
N ILE A 94 24.36 8.31 6.69
CA ILE A 94 25.78 7.99 6.80
C ILE A 94 26.47 9.26 7.29
#